data_AF-A0A2M9PBF4-F1
#
_entry.id   AF-A0A2M9PBF4-F1
#
_cell.length_a   1.000
_cell.length_b   1.000
_cell.length_c   1.000
_cell.angle_alpha   90.00
_cell.angle_beta   90.00
_cell.angle_gamma   90.00
#
_symmetry.space_group_name_H-M   'P 1'
#
loop_
_entity.id
_entity.type
_entity.pdbx_description
1 polymer ?
#
loop_
_entity_poly.entity_id
_entity_poly.type
_entity_poly.pdbx_seq_one_letter_code
_entity_poly.pdbx_strand_id
1 'polypeptide(L)'
;LAATRGATTRTDPLSTLAAQCLLGAALLAPFALAQGTPRITPELVTGALALGAISALCHFLTVAAYQRAEATVLAPFLYFNMITAMAAGYFWFGETLSPASLIGLGGIAAGGLVTLLGARLPAVGRGLPARLRFA
;
A
#
# COMPACT_ATOMS: atom_id res chain seq x y z
N LEU A 1 13.47 -17.46 -12.89
CA LEU A 1 12.63 -17.98 -14.00
C LEU A 1 12.01 -19.36 -13.72
N ALA A 2 12.67 -20.27 -12.98
CA ALA A 2 12.06 -21.53 -12.54
C ALA A 2 11.03 -21.36 -11.40
N ALA A 3 11.23 -20.38 -10.51
CA ALA A 3 10.31 -20.10 -9.40
C ALA A 3 8.95 -19.53 -9.83
N THR A 4 8.85 -18.93 -11.02
CA THR A 4 7.62 -18.31 -11.54
C THR A 4 6.74 -19.28 -12.33
N ARG A 5 7.23 -20.47 -12.68
CA ARG A 5 6.47 -21.46 -13.47
C ARG A 5 5.39 -22.22 -12.67
N GLY A 6 5.41 -22.15 -11.34
CA GLY A 6 4.43 -22.80 -10.46
C GLY A 6 3.32 -21.87 -9.94
N ALA A 7 3.43 -20.55 -10.15
CA ALA A 7 2.49 -19.56 -9.63
C ALA A 7 1.31 -19.28 -10.61
N THR A 8 0.85 -20.33 -11.31
CA THR A 8 -0.23 -20.28 -12.30
C THR A 8 -1.59 -20.65 -11.67
N THR A 9 -1.81 -20.24 -10.42
CA THR A 9 -3.15 -20.20 -9.84
C THR A 9 -3.42 -18.77 -9.44
N ARG A 10 -4.62 -18.29 -9.74
CA ARG A 10 -5.16 -17.01 -9.26
C ARG A 10 -4.94 -16.98 -7.75
N THR A 11 -3.87 -16.31 -7.30
CA THR A 11 -3.46 -16.39 -5.89
C THR A 11 -4.52 -15.68 -5.07
N ASP A 12 -5.23 -16.46 -4.26
CA ASP A 12 -6.27 -15.94 -3.39
C ASP A 12 -5.67 -14.82 -2.52
N PRO A 13 -6.35 -13.68 -2.31
CA PRO A 13 -5.83 -12.57 -1.51
C PRO A 13 -5.30 -13.00 -0.14
N LEU A 14 -5.92 -14.01 0.47
CA LEU A 14 -5.51 -14.60 1.74
C LEU A 14 -4.16 -15.33 1.66
N SER A 15 -3.88 -16.01 0.55
CA SER A 15 -2.60 -16.70 0.34
C SER A 15 -1.45 -15.70 0.19
N THR A 16 -1.67 -14.62 -0.55
CA THR A 16 -0.73 -13.50 -0.67
C THR A 16 -0.53 -12.81 0.68
N LEU A 17 -1.61 -12.60 1.44
CA LEU A 17 -1.56 -12.03 2.78
C LEU A 17 -0.78 -12.90 3.77
N ALA A 18 -1.06 -14.20 3.80
CA ALA A 18 -0.35 -15.13 4.65
C ALA A 18 1.14 -15.16 4.30
N ALA A 19 1.48 -15.21 3.00
CA ALA A 19 2.86 -15.20 2.55
C ALA A 19 3.60 -13.91 2.99
N GLN A 20 3.03 -12.72 2.77
CA GLN A 20 3.68 -11.46 3.16
C GLN A 20 3.84 -11.33 4.68
N CYS A 21 2.84 -11.73 5.47
CA CYS A 21 2.90 -11.66 6.92
C CYS A 21 3.90 -12.66 7.50
N LEU A 22 3.91 -13.91 7.00
CA LEU A 22 4.85 -14.93 7.46
C LEU A 22 6.29 -14.61 7.07
N LEU A 23 6.51 -14.15 5.83
CA LEU A 23 7.84 -13.70 5.40
C LEU A 23 8.31 -12.50 6.22
N GLY A 24 7.45 -11.49 6.42
CA GLY A 24 7.77 -10.34 7.26
C GLY A 24 8.11 -10.73 8.70
N ALA A 25 7.29 -11.61 9.30
CA ALA A 25 7.53 -12.11 10.65
C ALA A 25 8.84 -12.90 10.74
N ALA A 26 9.11 -13.80 9.79
CA ALA A 26 10.33 -14.60 9.76
C ALA A 26 11.59 -13.73 9.59
N LEU A 27 11.51 -12.68 8.76
CA LEU A 27 12.60 -11.74 8.56
C LEU A 27 12.86 -10.87 9.78
N LEU A 28 11.80 -10.41 10.47
CA LEU A 28 11.93 -9.54 11.64
C LEU A 28 12.23 -10.29 12.95
N ALA A 29 11.79 -11.55 13.08
CA ALA A 29 12.00 -12.38 14.27
C ALA A 29 13.45 -12.41 14.78
N PRO A 30 14.50 -12.64 13.96
CA PRO A 30 15.87 -12.66 14.47
C PRO A 30 16.33 -11.30 15.02
N PHE A 31 15.90 -10.18 14.40
CA PHE A 31 16.23 -8.84 14.89
C PHE A 31 15.50 -8.50 16.19
N ALA A 32 14.27 -8.98 16.36
CA ALA A 32 13.53 -8.83 17.59
C ALA A 32 14.19 -9.64 18.73
N LEU A 33 14.56 -10.90 18.46
CA LEU A 33 15.20 -11.78 19.45
C LEU A 33 16.63 -11.35 19.79
N ALA A 34 17.36 -10.72 18.86
CA ALA A 34 18.69 -10.18 19.10
C ALA A 34 18.69 -9.03 20.14
N GLN A 35 17.57 -8.34 20.32
CA GLN A 35 17.40 -7.30 21.35
C GLN A 35 17.01 -7.88 22.73
N GLY A 36 16.90 -9.21 22.84
CA GLY A 36 16.47 -9.92 24.04
C GLY A 36 15.02 -10.38 23.97
N THR A 37 14.61 -11.21 24.93
CA THR A 37 13.23 -11.68 25.03
C THR A 37 12.38 -10.65 25.77
N PRO A 38 11.35 -10.07 25.13
CA PRO A 38 10.47 -9.15 25.82
C PRO A 38 9.68 -9.89 26.89
N ARG A 39 9.38 -9.20 28.00
CA ARG A 39 8.47 -9.73 29.02
C ARG A 39 7.06 -9.77 28.43
N ILE A 40 6.46 -10.95 28.42
CA ILE A 40 5.09 -11.14 27.92
C ILE A 40 4.12 -10.56 28.94
N THR A 41 3.69 -9.31 28.71
CA THR A 41 2.64 -8.65 29.49
C THR A 41 1.31 -8.72 28.73
N PRO A 42 0.16 -8.73 29.42
CA PRO A 42 -1.15 -8.68 28.77
C PRO A 42 -1.31 -7.48 27.83
N GLU A 43 -0.75 -6.33 28.20
CA GLU A 43 -0.72 -5.10 27.38
C GLU A 43 0.05 -5.29 26.08
N LEU A 44 1.22 -5.94 26.13
CA LEU A 44 2.01 -6.24 24.94
C LEU A 44 1.24 -7.17 23.99
N VAL A 45 0.64 -8.23 24.52
CA VAL A 45 -0.10 -9.21 23.72
C VAL A 45 -1.33 -8.56 23.09
N THR A 46 -2.12 -7.81 23.86
CA THR A 46 -3.31 -7.12 23.35
C THR A 46 -2.96 -6.06 22.32
N GLY A 47 -1.92 -5.25 22.55
CA GLY A 47 -1.42 -4.27 21.58
C GLY A 47 -0.92 -4.92 20.30
N ALA A 48 -0.14 -6.00 20.41
CA ALA A 48 0.37 -6.74 19.26
C ALA A 48 -0.75 -7.40 18.44
N LEU A 49 -1.76 -7.98 19.09
CA LEU A 49 -2.92 -8.56 18.41
C LEU A 49 -3.78 -7.49 17.74
N ALA A 50 -4.03 -6.36 18.41
CA ALA A 50 -4.80 -5.26 17.84
C ALA A 50 -4.10 -4.66 16.62
N LEU A 51 -2.82 -4.33 16.74
CA LEU A 51 -2.02 -3.79 15.64
C LEU A 51 -1.89 -4.81 14.49
N GLY A 52 -1.66 -6.08 14.83
CA GLY A 52 -1.60 -7.17 13.86
C GLY A 52 -2.91 -7.35 13.09
N ALA A 53 -4.05 -7.30 13.77
CA ALA A 53 -5.37 -7.41 13.14
C ALA A 53 -5.65 -6.21 12.20
N ILE A 54 -5.39 -4.98 12.66
CA ILE A 54 -5.55 -3.77 11.84
C ILE A 54 -4.64 -3.82 10.61
N SER A 55 -3.37 -4.21 10.81
CA SER A 55 -2.39 -4.34 9.72
C SER A 55 -2.82 -5.40 8.70
N ALA A 56 -3.22 -6.60 9.16
CA ALA A 56 -3.67 -7.67 8.29
C ALA A 56 -4.92 -7.27 7.49
N LEU A 57 -5.89 -6.60 8.13
CA LEU A 57 -7.08 -6.09 7.46
C LEU A 57 -6.72 -5.05 6.39
N CYS A 58 -5.84 -4.10 6.71
CA CYS A 58 -5.41 -3.06 5.77
C CYS A 58 -4.71 -3.67 4.54
N HIS A 59 -3.79 -4.62 4.76
CA HIS A 59 -3.10 -5.31 3.69
C HIS A 59 -4.04 -6.18 2.87
N PHE A 60 -4.99 -6.87 3.50
CA PHE A 60 -6.03 -7.63 2.81
C PHE A 60 -6.85 -6.74 1.88
N LEU A 61 -7.36 -5.61 2.39
CA LEU A 61 -8.14 -4.65 1.60
C LEU A 61 -7.32 -4.08 0.44
N THR A 62 -6.04 -3.80 0.67
CA THR A 62 -5.12 -3.31 -0.37
C THR A 62 -4.95 -4.35 -1.48
N VAL A 63 -4.63 -5.60 -1.14
CA VAL A 63 -4.51 -6.70 -2.13
C VAL A 63 -5.83 -6.89 -2.87
N ALA A 64 -6.96 -6.89 -2.16
CA ALA A 64 -8.28 -7.04 -2.75
C ALA A 64 -8.63 -5.87 -3.70
N ALA A 65 -8.20 -4.65 -3.39
CA ALA A 65 -8.42 -3.48 -4.23
C ALA A 65 -7.60 -3.57 -5.53
N TYR A 66 -6.33 -3.98 -5.46
CA TYR A 66 -5.48 -4.20 -6.63
C TYR A 66 -5.99 -5.30 -7.56
N GLN A 67 -6.76 -6.27 -7.05
CA GLN A 67 -7.41 -7.27 -7.90
C GLN A 67 -8.66 -6.74 -8.63
N ARG A 68 -9.19 -5.58 -8.22
CA ARG A 68 -10.46 -5.02 -8.71
C ARG A 68 -10.31 -3.73 -9.50
N ALA A 69 -9.20 -3.01 -9.34
CA ALA A 69 -8.93 -1.76 -10.04
C ALA A 69 -7.48 -1.70 -10.55
N GLU A 70 -7.26 -0.94 -11.62
CA GLU A 70 -5.91 -0.71 -12.15
C GLU A 70 -5.04 0.06 -11.15
N ALA A 71 -3.75 -0.26 -11.09
CA ALA A 71 -2.80 0.36 -10.17
C ALA A 71 -2.79 1.90 -10.25
N THR A 72 -2.99 2.45 -11.46
CA THR A 72 -3.05 3.91 -11.71
C THR A 72 -4.22 4.58 -10.99
N VAL A 73 -5.35 3.87 -10.83
CA VAL A 73 -6.53 4.38 -10.11
C VAL A 73 -6.32 4.33 -8.59
N LEU A 74 -5.53 3.36 -8.11
CA LEU A 74 -5.21 3.18 -6.70
C LEU A 74 -4.07 4.08 -6.22
N ALA A 75 -3.19 4.54 -7.11
CA ALA A 75 -2.03 5.37 -6.77
C ALA A 75 -2.36 6.58 -5.86
N PRO A 76 -3.44 7.36 -6.09
CA PRO A 76 -3.81 8.48 -5.21
C PRO A 76 -4.18 8.06 -3.78
N PHE A 77 -4.79 6.88 -3.61
CA PHE A 77 -5.13 6.35 -2.29
C PHE A 77 -3.87 6.02 -1.48
N LEU A 78 -2.84 5.47 -2.12
CA LEU A 78 -1.56 5.19 -1.47
C LEU A 78 -0.85 6.48 -1.04
N TYR A 79 -0.98 7.55 -1.83
CA TYR A 79 -0.47 8.87 -1.46
C TYR A 79 -1.19 9.45 -0.24
N PHE A 80 -2.48 9.21 -0.09
CA PHE A 80 -3.24 9.63 1.08
C PHE A 80 -2.71 9.00 2.38
N ASN A 81 -2.13 7.80 2.31
CA ASN A 81 -1.48 7.17 3.46
C ASN A 81 -0.31 8.03 3.99
N MET A 82 0.49 8.63 3.10
CA MET A 82 1.58 9.54 3.50
C MET A 82 1.05 10.80 4.21
N ILE A 83 -0.05 11.36 3.69
CA ILE A 83 -0.72 12.52 4.31
C ILE A 83 -1.19 12.16 5.72
N THR A 84 -1.85 11.02 5.86
CA THR A 84 -2.39 10.53 7.13
C THR A 84 -1.28 10.19 8.12
N ALA A 85 -0.17 9.60 7.65
CA ALA A 85 0.98 9.30 8.47
C ALA A 85 1.64 10.58 9.01
N MET A 86 1.81 11.61 8.19
CA MET A 86 2.31 12.93 8.65
C MET A 86 1.36 13.57 9.66
N ALA A 87 0.05 13.51 9.43
CA ALA A 87 -0.94 14.02 10.37
C ALA A 87 -0.87 13.25 11.71
N ALA A 88 -0.79 11.92 11.68
CA ALA A 88 -0.64 11.10 12.86
C ALA A 88 0.67 11.40 13.61
N GLY A 89 1.79 11.57 12.88
CA GLY A 89 3.08 12.02 13.42
C GLY A 89 2.97 13.33 14.20
N TYR A 90 2.31 14.33 13.61
CA TYR A 90 2.10 15.62 14.25
C TYR A 90 1.16 15.54 15.48
N PHE A 91 -0.01 14.90 15.33
CA PHE A 91 -1.04 14.91 16.39
C PHE A 91 -0.79 13.91 17.52
N TRP A 92 -0.28 12.71 17.22
CA TRP A 92 -0.08 11.65 18.22
C TRP A 92 1.35 11.58 18.74
N PHE A 93 2.34 11.83 17.88
CA PHE A 93 3.76 11.71 18.23
C PHE A 93 4.44 13.07 18.51
N GLY A 94 3.75 14.18 18.27
CA GLY A 94 4.27 15.52 18.49
C GLY A 94 5.40 15.92 17.53
N GLU A 95 5.52 15.24 16.39
CA GLU A 95 6.55 15.55 15.39
C GLU A 95 6.30 16.93 14.75
N THR A 96 7.34 17.76 14.67
CA THR A 96 7.22 19.07 14.02
C THR A 96 7.28 18.95 12.50
N LEU A 97 6.28 19.48 11.81
CA LEU A 97 6.25 19.56 10.35
C LEU A 97 7.23 20.65 9.87
N SER A 98 8.35 20.24 9.27
CA SER A 98 9.28 21.18 8.66
C SER A 98 8.69 21.83 7.40
N PRO A 99 9.19 23.00 6.97
CA PRO A 99 8.79 23.60 5.70
C PRO A 99 9.00 22.66 4.51
N ALA A 100 10.07 21.86 4.52
CA ALA A 100 10.33 20.84 3.50
C ALA A 100 9.26 19.74 3.50
N SER A 101 8.82 19.29 4.68
CA SER A 101 7.74 18.30 4.84
C SER A 101 6.42 18.84 4.28
N LEU A 102 6.11 20.11 4.50
CA LEU A 102 4.90 20.76 3.98
C LEU A 102 4.93 20.91 2.45
N ILE A 103 6.08 21.24 1.87
CA ILE A 103 6.25 21.29 0.41
C ILE A 103 6.06 19.89 -0.20
N GLY A 104 6.67 18.87 0.40
CA GLY A 104 6.49 17.47 -0.01
C GLY A 104 5.02 17.03 0.08
N LEU A 105 4.35 17.36 1.19
CA LEU A 105 2.93 17.09 1.38
C LEU A 105 2.07 17.76 0.30
N GLY A 106 2.33 19.03 0.00
CA GLY A 106 1.64 19.77 -1.06
C GLY A 106 1.82 19.12 -2.44
N GLY A 107 3.04 18.67 -2.77
CA GLY A 107 3.33 17.97 -4.02
C GLY A 107 2.58 16.63 -4.15
N ILE A 108 2.57 15.84 -3.07
CA ILE A 108 1.83 14.57 -3.02
C ILE A 108 0.32 14.81 -3.17
N ALA A 109 -0.23 15.80 -2.46
CA ALA A 109 -1.65 16.15 -2.54
C ALA A 109 -2.04 16.64 -3.96
N ALA A 110 -1.20 17.46 -4.58
CA ALA A 110 -1.41 17.94 -5.95
C ALA A 110 -1.36 16.80 -6.97
N GLY A 111 -0.37 15.90 -6.86
CA GLY A 111 -0.27 14.72 -7.73
C GLY A 111 -1.48 13.80 -7.60
N GLY A 112 -1.92 13.52 -6.37
CA GLY A 112 -3.14 12.76 -6.10
C GLY A 112 -4.38 13.39 -6.73
N LEU A 113 -4.54 14.73 -6.59
CA LEU A 113 -5.66 15.47 -7.17
C LEU A 113 -5.64 15.42 -8.70
N VAL A 114 -4.48 15.59 -9.34
CA VAL A 114 -4.35 15.51 -10.81
C VAL A 114 -4.74 14.13 -11.34
N THR A 115 -4.30 13.04 -10.70
CA THR A 115 -4.68 11.68 -11.11
C THR A 115 -6.18 11.42 -10.92
N LEU A 116 -6.76 11.90 -9.82
CA LEU A 116 -8.21 11.82 -9.55
C LEU A 116 -9.04 12.59 -10.60
N LEU A 117 -8.59 13.79 -10.99
CA LEU A 117 -9.24 14.60 -12.02
C LEU A 117 -9.04 14.02 -13.42
N GLY A 118 -7.86 13.46 -13.72
CA GLY A 118 -7.56 12.80 -14.99
C GLY A 118 -8.41 11.54 -15.23
N ALA A 119 -8.72 10.78 -14.17
CA ALA A 119 -9.62 9.63 -14.24
C ALA A 119 -11.08 10.00 -14.55
N ARG A 120 -11.48 11.27 -14.36
CA ARG A 120 -12.83 11.78 -14.67
C ARG A 120 -12.99 12.23 -16.11
N LEU A 121 -11.90 12.43 -16.85
CA LEU A 121 -11.96 12.77 -18.27
C LEU A 121 -12.07 11.47 -19.07
N PRO A 122 -13.21 11.17 -19.71
CA PRO A 122 -13.29 10.04 -20.63
C PRO A 122 -12.20 10.25 -21.68
N ALA A 123 -11.41 9.21 -21.95
CA ALA A 123 -10.44 9.21 -23.04
C ALA A 123 -11.17 9.55 -24.34
N VAL A 124 -11.17 10.83 -24.71
CA VAL A 124 -11.73 11.32 -25.98
C VAL A 124 -10.99 10.56 -27.07
N GLY A 125 -11.77 9.81 -27.85
CA GLY A 125 -11.32 8.66 -28.61
C GLY A 125 -10.11 8.92 -29.49
N ARG A 126 -9.05 8.15 -29.29
CA ARG A 126 -8.14 7.78 -30.39
C ARG A 126 -8.71 6.59 -31.15
N GLY A 127 -9.89 6.79 -31.74
CA GLY A 127 -10.36 5.98 -32.85
C GLY A 127 -9.75 6.52 -34.14
N LEU A 128 -8.44 6.30 -34.34
CA LEU A 128 -7.85 6.46 -35.67
C LEU A 128 -8.07 5.14 -36.42
N PRO A 129 -8.93 5.09 -37.46
CA PRO A 129 -9.15 3.88 -38.22
C PRO A 129 -7.85 3.47 -38.93
N ALA A 130 -7.27 2.35 -38.51
CA ALA A 130 -6.17 1.65 -39.19
C ALA A 130 -6.68 0.95 -40.47
N ARG A 131 -7.35 1.70 -41.35
CA ARG A 131 -7.80 1.21 -42.65
C ARG A 131 -7.52 2.27 -43.69
N LEU A 132 -6.28 2.27 -44.17
CA LEU A 132 -5.87 2.66 -45.50
C LEU A 132 -4.39 2.27 -45.61
N ARG A 133 -4.08 1.30 -46.48
CA ARG A 133 -3.03 1.40 -47.51
C ARG A 133 -2.72 0.04 -48.16
N PHE A 134 -3.24 -0.10 -49.38
CA PHE A 134 -2.78 -0.89 -50.55
C PHE A 134 -2.92 -2.43 -50.44
N ALA A 135 -3.75 -3.10 -51.25
CA ALA A 135 -3.82 -3.16 -52.72
C ALA A 135 -2.51 -3.64 -53.35
#